data_AF-A0AAW5SEY6-F1
#
_entry.id   AF-A0AAW5SEY6-F1
#
_cell.length_a   1.000
_cell.length_b   1.000
_cell.length_c   1.000
_cell.angle_alpha   90.00
_cell.angle_beta   90.00
_cell.angle_gamma   90.00
#
_symmetry.space_group_name_H-M   'P 1'
#
loop_
_entity.id
_entity.type
_entity.pdbx_description
1 polymer ?
#
loop_
_entity_poly.entity_id
_entity_poly.type
_entity_poly.pdbx_seq_one_letter_code
_entity_poly.pdbx_strand_id
1 'polypeptide(L)' 'MERQTPKKVVVSKAAVKKAGARATKASAKLEGRVVPAGHRRSAAVKAYLAKQQPPKR' A
#
# COMPACT_ATOMS: atom_id res chain seq x y z
N MET A 1 25.41 -26.27 9.74
CA MET A 1 24.68 -25.24 8.95
C MET A 1 23.77 -24.48 9.90
N GLU A 2 24.02 -23.18 10.12
CA GLU A 2 23.15 -22.33 10.94
C GLU A 2 21.77 -22.20 10.26
N ARG A 3 20.69 -22.50 11.00
CA ARG A 3 19.33 -22.23 10.53
C ARG A 3 19.09 -20.72 10.59
N GLN A 4 19.11 -20.05 9.44
CA GLN A 4 18.64 -18.66 9.35
C GLN A 4 17.15 -18.61 9.72
N THR A 5 16.86 -18.28 10.97
CA THR A 5 15.48 -18.02 11.40
C THR A 5 15.07 -16.64 10.89
N PRO A 6 13.91 -16.51 10.23
CA PRO A 6 13.49 -15.22 9.70
C PRO A 6 13.21 -14.24 10.85
N LYS A 7 13.91 -13.11 10.84
CA LYS A 7 13.72 -12.04 11.81
C LYS A 7 12.32 -11.43 11.65
N LYS A 8 11.48 -11.53 12.67
CA LYS A 8 10.16 -10.88 12.69
C LYS A 8 10.31 -9.39 12.98
N VAL A 9 9.94 -8.54 12.01
CA VAL A 9 9.89 -7.08 12.17
C VAL A 9 8.43 -6.65 12.15
N VAL A 10 7.97 -5.99 13.23
CA VAL A 10 6.62 -5.44 13.31
C VAL A 10 6.64 -4.02 12.77
N VAL A 11 5.83 -3.76 11.75
CA VAL A 11 5.75 -2.44 11.10
C VAL A 11 4.43 -1.77 11.49
N SER A 12 4.47 -0.48 11.82
CA SER A 12 3.26 0.26 12.17
C SER A 12 2.34 0.47 10.97
N LYS A 13 1.02 0.47 11.20
CA LYS A 13 0.02 0.78 10.16
C LYS A 13 0.28 2.15 9.49
N ALA A 14 0.74 3.13 10.26
CA ALA A 14 1.07 4.46 9.75
C ALA A 14 2.25 4.41 8.75
N ALA A 15 3.28 3.62 9.04
CA ALA A 15 4.42 3.45 8.14
C ALA A 15 4.00 2.77 6.82
N VAL A 16 3.15 1.74 6.89
CA VAL A 16 2.58 1.08 5.70
C VAL A 16 1.76 2.08 4.86
N LYS A 17 0.92 2.90 5.50
CA LYS A 17 0.14 3.94 4.80
C LYS A 17 1.04 4.98 4.11
N LYS A 18 2.09 5.44 4.78
CA LYS A 18 3.05 6.41 4.21
C LYS A 18 3.83 5.82 3.04
N ALA A 19 4.22 4.54 3.13
CA ALA A 19 4.86 3.83 2.02
C ALA A 19 3.93 3.72 0.80
N GLY A 20 2.68 3.30 1.00
CA GLY A 20 1.69 3.21 -0.08
C GLY A 20 1.42 4.55 -0.78
N ALA A 21 1.33 5.64 0.00
CA ALA A 21 1.14 6.98 -0.56
C ALA A 21 2.34 7.43 -1.43
N ARG A 22 3.58 7.15 -1.00
CA ARG A 22 4.78 7.45 -1.79
C ARG A 22 4.83 6.65 -3.08
N ALA A 23 4.58 5.34 -3.01
CA ALA A 23 4.56 4.46 -4.17
C ALA A 23 3.51 4.93 -5.19
N THR A 24 2.29 5.25 -4.74
CA THR A 24 1.22 5.74 -5.62
C THR A 24 1.60 7.03 -6.33
N LYS A 25 2.21 7.99 -5.63
CA LYS A 25 2.70 9.24 -6.24
C LYS A 25 3.81 8.98 -7.26
N ALA A 26 4.74 8.08 -6.94
CA ALA A 26 5.82 7.72 -7.85
C ALA A 26 5.27 7.06 -9.13
N SER A 27 4.38 6.07 -9.00
CA SER A 27 3.74 5.42 -10.14
C SER A 27 2.98 6.41 -11.01
N ALA A 28 2.19 7.31 -10.42
CA ALA A 28 1.48 8.33 -11.17
C ALA A 28 2.46 9.22 -11.96
N LYS A 29 3.57 9.63 -11.34
CA LYS A 29 4.61 10.45 -11.99
C LYS A 29 5.24 9.73 -13.19
N LEU A 30 5.46 8.42 -13.10
CA LEU A 30 5.98 7.62 -14.22
C LEU A 30 5.04 7.64 -15.42
N GLU A 31 3.73 7.77 -15.19
CA GLU A 31 2.71 7.89 -16.24
C GLU A 31 2.41 9.35 -16.62
N GLY A 32 3.22 10.32 -16.19
CA GLY A 32 2.99 11.74 -16.44
C GLY A 32 1.77 12.33 -15.72
N ARG A 33 1.24 11.63 -14.71
CA ARG A 33 0.06 12.02 -13.93
C ARG A 33 0.46 12.52 -12.53
N VAL A 34 -0.39 13.35 -11.93
CA VAL A 34 -0.20 13.85 -10.55
C VAL A 34 -1.33 13.35 -9.66
N VAL A 35 -0.99 12.92 -8.44
CA VAL A 35 -1.97 12.58 -7.40
C VAL A 35 -2.10 13.77 -6.45
N PRO A 36 -3.22 14.50 -6.46
CA PRO A 36 -3.43 15.66 -5.60
C PRO A 36 -3.32 15.32 -4.11
N ALA A 37 -2.91 16.31 -3.32
CA ALA A 37 -3.02 16.21 -1.87
C ALA A 37 -4.49 16.02 -1.47
N GLY A 38 -4.75 15.07 -0.57
CA GLY A 38 -6.13 14.76 -0.15
C GLY A 38 -6.95 13.96 -1.16
N HIS A 39 -6.38 13.48 -2.28
CA HIS A 39 -7.09 12.63 -3.23
C HIS A 39 -7.69 11.40 -2.52
N ARG A 40 -9.02 11.26 -2.62
CA ARG A 40 -9.79 10.14 -2.06
C ARG A 40 -10.18 9.22 -3.20
N ARG A 41 -9.89 7.91 -3.04
CA ARG A 41 -10.39 6.88 -3.96
C ARG A 41 -11.92 6.89 -3.99
N SER A 42 -12.48 6.74 -5.19
CA SER A 42 -13.93 6.61 -5.38
C SER A 42 -14.48 5.37 -4.67
N ALA A 43 -15.78 5.35 -4.40
CA ALA A 43 -16.44 4.22 -3.75
C ALA A 43 -16.25 2.91 -4.52
N ALA A 44 -16.35 2.95 -5.85
CA ALA A 44 -16.14 1.79 -6.73
C ALA A 44 -14.72 1.20 -6.58
N VAL A 45 -13.69 2.05 -6.58
CA VAL A 45 -12.30 1.60 -6.40
C VAL A 45 -12.10 1.01 -5.00
N LYS A 46 -12.70 1.59 -3.97
CA LYS A 46 -12.64 1.02 -2.61
C LYS A 46 -13.29 -0.37 -2.55
N ALA A 47 -14.47 -0.54 -3.15
CA ALA A 47 -15.16 -1.81 -3.22
C ALA A 47 -14.34 -2.88 -3.97
N TYR A 48 -13.73 -2.49 -5.09
CA TYR A 48 -12.85 -3.39 -5.86
C TYR A 48 -11.64 -3.85 -5.06
N LEU A 49 -10.96 -2.94 -4.36
CA LEU A 49 -9.81 -3.30 -3.51
C LEU A 49 -10.23 -4.17 -2.32
N ALA A 50 -11.41 -3.95 -1.75
CA ALA A 50 -11.93 -4.80 -0.67
C ALA A 50 -12.14 -6.25 -1.14
N LYS A 51 -12.63 -6.45 -2.38
CA LYS A 51 -12.76 -7.79 -2.98
C LYS A 51 -11.43 -8.50 -3.19
N GLN A 52 -10.35 -7.74 -3.39
CA GLN A 52 -9.00 -8.29 -3.59
C GLN A 52 -8.23 -8.51 -2.29
N GLN A 53 -8.75 -8.10 -1.12
CA GLN A 53 -8.08 -8.40 0.13
C GLN A 53 -8.14 -9.90 0.41
N PRO A 54 -7.00 -10.54 0.70
CA PRO A 54 -7.02 -11.94 1.11
C PRO A 54 -7.87 -12.10 2.37
N PRO A 55 -8.53 -13.25 2.56
CA PRO A 55 -9.29 -13.51 3.78
C PRO A 55 -8.37 -13.29 4.97
N LYS A 56 -8.85 -12.51 5.96
CA LYS A 56 -8.13 -12.33 7.22
C LYS A 56 -7.95 -13.71 7.85
N ARG A 57 -6.71 -14.15 7.95
CA ARG A 57 -6.30 -15.28 8.79
C ARG A 57 -6.33 -14.86 10.25
#